data_AF-W1UI06-F1
#
_entry.id   AF-W1UI06-F1
#
_cell.length_a   1.000
_cell.length_b   1.000
_cell.length_c   1.000
_cell.angle_alpha   90.00
_cell.angle_beta   90.00
_cell.angle_gamma   90.00
#
_symmetry.space_group_name_H-M   'P 1'
#
loop_
_entity.id
_entity.type
_entity.pdbx_description
1 polymer ?
#
loop_
_entity_poly.entity_id
_entity_poly.type
_entity_poly.pdbx_seq_one_letter_code
_entity_poly.pdbx_strand_id
1 'polypeptide(L)'
;MSISQRTTKLILATCLACLLAYFLNLSSAVSAGIIALLSLSDTRRSTLKLARNRLFSMLLDLVIGVLAFHLSGFHIWSLGLYLALYVPLAYKMGWEIGITPSSVLVSHLLVQESTSPELLVNEFLLFAIGTGFALLVNLYMPSREEEIHHYHTLVEEKLKDILQRFKYYLSRGDGRNRAQLVEELDTLLEEALRLVYLDHSDHLFHQTDYHIHYFEMRQRQSRILRNMPSKSTPVT
;
A
#
# COMPACT_ATOMS: atom_id res chain seq x y z
N MET A 1 0.78 -0.09 -8.96
CA MET A 1 -0.34 -0.89 -9.50
C MET A 1 -1.24 0.02 -10.31
N SER A 2 -1.65 -0.36 -11.52
CA SER A 2 -2.58 0.47 -12.29
C SER A 2 -3.96 0.49 -11.61
N ILE A 3 -4.73 1.56 -11.83
CA ILE A 3 -6.08 1.69 -11.24
C ILE A 3 -6.97 0.51 -11.65
N SER A 4 -6.88 0.07 -12.91
CA SER A 4 -7.65 -1.08 -13.41
C SER A 4 -7.29 -2.38 -12.66
N GLN A 5 -6.01 -2.70 -12.52
CA GLN A 5 -5.57 -3.88 -11.77
C GLN A 5 -6.04 -3.84 -10.31
N ARG A 6 -5.92 -2.66 -9.67
CA ARG A 6 -6.39 -2.46 -8.29
C ARG A 6 -7.88 -2.73 -8.17
N THR A 7 -8.67 -2.15 -9.07
CA THR A 7 -10.13 -2.31 -9.08
C THR A 7 -10.53 -3.76 -9.29
N THR A 8 -9.91 -4.47 -10.25
CA THR A 8 -10.21 -5.90 -10.48
C THR A 8 -9.89 -6.74 -9.25
N LYS A 9 -8.74 -6.50 -8.60
CA LYS A 9 -8.37 -7.21 -7.36
C LYS A 9 -9.36 -6.96 -6.22
N LEU A 10 -9.80 -5.71 -6.04
CA LEU A 10 -10.78 -5.34 -5.03
C LEU A 10 -12.11 -6.06 -5.25
N ILE A 11 -12.62 -6.03 -6.49
CA ILE A 11 -13.86 -6.69 -6.87
C ILE A 11 -13.75 -8.20 -6.63
N LEU A 12 -12.68 -8.83 -7.12
CA LEU A 12 -12.47 -10.28 -6.94
C LEU A 12 -12.39 -10.69 -5.47
N ALA A 13 -11.55 -10.00 -4.68
CA ALA A 13 -11.40 -10.32 -3.26
C ALA A 13 -12.72 -10.17 -2.51
N THR A 14 -13.46 -9.08 -2.77
CA THR A 14 -14.75 -8.79 -2.12
C THR A 14 -15.81 -9.81 -2.49
N CYS A 15 -16.01 -10.06 -3.79
CA CYS A 15 -17.04 -10.97 -4.29
C CYS A 15 -16.78 -12.42 -3.85
N LEU A 16 -15.52 -12.89 -3.94
CA LEU A 16 -15.18 -14.25 -3.53
C LEU A 16 -15.30 -14.44 -2.01
N ALA A 17 -14.92 -13.43 -1.21
CA ALA A 17 -15.12 -13.46 0.23
C ALA A 17 -16.61 -13.53 0.62
N CYS A 18 -17.45 -12.69 0.01
CA CYS A 18 -18.90 -12.75 0.21
C CYS A 18 -19.46 -14.11 -0.19
N LEU A 19 -19.11 -14.61 -1.39
CA LEU A 19 -19.62 -15.88 -1.90
C LEU A 19 -19.25 -17.05 -0.99
N LEU A 20 -18.00 -17.10 -0.51
CA LEU A 20 -17.58 -18.15 0.41
C LEU A 20 -18.29 -18.04 1.77
N ALA A 21 -18.46 -16.82 2.31
CA ALA A 21 -19.18 -16.61 3.55
C ALA A 21 -20.67 -17.01 3.43
N TYR A 22 -21.32 -16.71 2.29
CA TYR A 22 -22.68 -17.19 1.99
C TYR A 22 -22.73 -18.72 1.89
N PHE A 23 -21.78 -19.34 1.20
CA PHE A 23 -21.72 -20.80 1.07
C PHE A 23 -21.57 -21.51 2.41
N LEU A 24 -20.85 -20.90 3.36
CA LEU A 24 -20.67 -21.40 4.72
C LEU A 24 -21.84 -21.00 5.66
N ASN A 25 -22.88 -20.34 5.15
CA ASN A 25 -24.02 -19.83 5.92
C ASN A 25 -23.64 -18.96 7.12
N LEU A 26 -22.58 -18.15 6.97
CA LEU A 26 -22.18 -17.20 8.02
C LEU A 26 -23.18 -16.04 8.09
N SER A 27 -23.49 -15.62 9.32
CA SER A 27 -24.28 -14.41 9.53
C SER A 27 -23.48 -13.19 9.05
N SER A 28 -24.15 -12.21 8.45
CA SER A 28 -23.50 -11.01 7.91
C SER A 28 -22.40 -11.29 6.86
N ALA A 29 -22.63 -12.22 5.93
CA ALA A 29 -21.66 -12.58 4.87
C ALA A 29 -21.08 -11.38 4.09
N VAL A 30 -21.85 -10.30 3.91
CA VAL A 30 -21.39 -9.05 3.27
C VAL A 30 -20.20 -8.43 4.01
N SER A 31 -20.14 -8.57 5.33
CA SER A 31 -19.04 -8.05 6.16
C SER A 31 -17.71 -8.72 5.83
N ALA A 32 -17.68 -9.99 5.42
CA ALA A 32 -16.47 -10.63 4.91
C ALA A 32 -15.93 -9.92 3.66
N GLY A 33 -16.84 -9.50 2.76
CA GLY A 33 -16.48 -8.69 1.59
C GLY A 33 -15.95 -7.32 1.96
N ILE A 34 -16.61 -6.60 2.88
CA ILE A 34 -16.13 -5.29 3.36
C ILE A 34 -14.75 -5.41 4.00
N ILE A 35 -14.53 -6.46 4.80
CA ILE A 35 -13.21 -6.74 5.41
C ILE A 35 -12.17 -7.02 4.32
N ALA A 36 -12.50 -7.79 3.28
CA ALA A 36 -11.61 -8.02 2.14
C ALA A 36 -11.24 -6.71 1.42
N LEU A 37 -12.25 -5.89 1.12
CA LEU A 37 -12.10 -4.59 0.47
C LEU A 37 -11.16 -3.67 1.25
N LEU A 38 -11.38 -3.58 2.57
CA LEU A 38 -10.56 -2.74 3.44
C LEU A 38 -9.15 -3.32 3.64
N SER A 39 -8.96 -4.64 3.50
CA SER A 39 -7.69 -5.34 3.79
C SER A 39 -6.74 -5.39 2.60
N LEU A 40 -7.22 -5.11 1.38
CA LEU A 40 -6.35 -5.06 0.22
C LEU A 40 -5.42 -3.83 0.29
N SER A 41 -4.13 -4.06 0.04
CA SER A 41 -3.10 -3.01 0.01
C SER A 41 -2.30 -3.08 -1.29
N ASP A 42 -1.49 -2.07 -1.55
CA ASP A 42 -0.75 -1.94 -2.82
C ASP A 42 0.48 -2.86 -2.91
N THR A 43 0.88 -3.54 -1.82
CA THR A 43 2.04 -4.46 -1.82
C THR A 43 1.78 -5.71 -0.99
N ARG A 44 2.42 -6.84 -1.35
CA ARG A 44 2.29 -8.12 -0.61
C ARG A 44 2.67 -7.96 0.86
N ARG A 45 3.81 -7.31 1.10
CA ARG A 45 4.36 -7.07 2.45
C ARG A 45 3.45 -6.15 3.27
N SER A 46 2.89 -5.10 2.65
CA SER A 46 1.94 -4.21 3.31
C SER A 46 0.65 -4.94 3.68
N THR A 47 0.09 -5.75 2.77
CA THR A 47 -1.12 -6.55 3.07
C THR A 47 -0.89 -7.52 4.22
N LEU A 48 0.27 -8.20 4.27
CA LEU A 48 0.58 -9.10 5.39
C LEU A 48 0.73 -8.36 6.71
N LYS A 49 1.43 -7.22 6.72
CA LYS A 49 1.56 -6.36 7.90
C LYS A 49 0.20 -5.88 8.37
N LEU A 50 -0.67 -5.47 7.45
CA LEU A 50 -2.02 -5.01 7.71
C LEU A 50 -2.88 -6.14 8.31
N ALA A 51 -2.88 -7.32 7.68
CA ALA A 51 -3.60 -8.49 8.16
C ALA A 51 -3.22 -8.85 9.60
N ARG A 52 -1.92 -8.85 9.91
CA ARG A 52 -1.42 -9.12 11.26
C ARG A 52 -1.92 -8.08 12.27
N ASN A 53 -1.74 -6.79 11.98
CA ASN A 53 -2.18 -5.73 12.89
C ASN A 53 -3.70 -5.77 13.11
N ARG A 54 -4.47 -6.07 12.05
CA ARG A 54 -5.93 -6.21 12.15
C ARG A 54 -6.36 -7.44 12.93
N LEU A 55 -5.65 -8.56 12.82
CA LEU A 55 -5.94 -9.75 13.60
C LEU A 55 -5.85 -9.44 15.11
N PHE A 56 -4.75 -8.81 15.54
CA PHE A 56 -4.60 -8.43 16.95
C PHE A 56 -5.61 -7.36 17.39
N SER A 57 -5.89 -6.38 16.52
CA SER A 57 -6.94 -5.39 16.74
C SER A 57 -8.28 -6.06 16.97
N MET A 58 -8.68 -7.00 16.10
CA MET A 58 -9.95 -7.71 16.11
C MET A 58 -10.11 -8.62 17.34
N LEU A 59 -9.04 -9.30 17.76
CA LEU A 59 -9.06 -10.08 19.00
C LEU A 59 -9.25 -9.20 20.23
N LEU A 60 -8.52 -8.09 20.32
CA LEU A 60 -8.68 -7.10 21.40
C LEU A 60 -10.10 -6.51 21.40
N ASP A 61 -10.59 -6.21 20.21
CA ASP A 61 -11.90 -5.62 19.96
C ASP A 61 -13.05 -6.50 20.47
N LEU A 62 -13.03 -7.79 20.10
CA LEU A 62 -14.03 -8.75 20.57
C LEU A 62 -13.97 -8.94 22.08
N VAL A 63 -12.78 -9.00 22.68
CA VAL A 63 -12.64 -9.14 24.14
C VAL A 63 -13.26 -7.94 24.86
N ILE A 64 -12.93 -6.72 24.42
CA ILE A 64 -13.48 -5.50 25.04
C ILE A 64 -14.98 -5.37 24.77
N GLY A 65 -15.43 -5.71 23.56
CA GLY A 65 -16.85 -5.71 23.19
C GLY A 65 -17.67 -6.66 24.05
N VAL A 66 -17.20 -7.90 24.22
CA VAL A 66 -17.85 -8.89 25.11
C VAL A 66 -17.91 -8.37 26.53
N LEU A 67 -16.80 -7.86 27.09
CA LEU A 67 -16.78 -7.30 28.45
C LEU A 67 -17.76 -6.13 28.60
N ALA A 68 -17.78 -5.19 27.65
CA ALA A 68 -18.67 -4.04 27.70
C ALA A 68 -20.15 -4.47 27.66
N PHE A 69 -20.53 -5.34 26.73
CA PHE A 69 -21.92 -5.81 26.62
C PHE A 69 -22.36 -6.69 27.79
N HIS A 70 -21.45 -7.45 28.40
CA HIS A 70 -21.76 -8.20 29.61
C HIS A 70 -22.00 -7.30 30.83
N LEU A 71 -21.30 -6.17 30.92
CA LEU A 71 -21.39 -5.24 32.06
C LEU A 71 -22.57 -4.27 31.95
N SER A 72 -22.87 -3.78 30.74
CA SER A 72 -23.90 -2.75 30.53
C SER A 72 -25.04 -3.17 29.62
N GLY A 73 -25.08 -4.40 29.12
CA GLY A 73 -26.13 -4.90 28.22
C GLY A 73 -25.94 -4.48 26.75
N PHE A 74 -26.95 -4.73 25.91
CA PHE A 74 -26.89 -4.48 24.46
C PHE A 74 -27.66 -3.22 24.08
N HIS A 75 -27.02 -2.06 24.25
CA HIS A 75 -27.59 -0.77 23.86
C HIS A 75 -26.50 0.22 23.45
N ILE A 76 -26.91 1.35 22.86
CA ILE A 76 -25.98 2.33 22.28
C ILE A 76 -24.94 2.87 23.27
N TRP A 77 -25.29 3.00 24.56
CA TRP A 77 -24.35 3.46 25.58
C TRP A 77 -23.25 2.42 25.88
N SER A 78 -23.55 1.13 25.71
CA SER A 78 -22.55 0.06 25.83
C SER A 78 -21.55 0.12 24.70
N LEU A 79 -22.00 0.46 23.49
CA LEU A 79 -21.11 0.73 22.36
C LEU A 79 -20.19 1.92 22.65
N GLY A 80 -20.72 2.97 23.29
CA GLY A 80 -19.93 4.11 23.77
C GLY A 80 -18.84 3.68 24.77
N LEU A 81 -19.20 2.86 25.76
CA LEU A 81 -18.25 2.31 26.74
C LEU A 81 -17.18 1.44 26.06
N TYR A 82 -17.60 0.55 25.17
CA TYR A 82 -16.70 -0.27 24.37
C TYR A 82 -15.69 0.59 23.59
N LEU A 83 -16.15 1.62 22.86
CA LEU A 83 -15.28 2.51 22.09
C LEU A 83 -14.33 3.29 22.99
N ALA A 84 -14.81 3.79 24.14
CA ALA A 84 -14.00 4.53 25.10
C ALA A 84 -12.84 3.69 25.67
N LEU A 85 -13.01 2.37 25.75
CA LEU A 85 -11.96 1.44 26.19
C LEU A 85 -11.09 0.96 25.03
N TYR A 86 -11.71 0.50 23.94
CA TYR A 86 -11.00 -0.13 22.82
C TYR A 86 -10.12 0.85 22.05
N VAL A 87 -10.65 2.03 21.69
CA VAL A 87 -9.95 2.95 20.79
C VAL A 87 -8.61 3.42 21.38
N PRO A 88 -8.52 3.90 22.64
CA PRO A 88 -7.23 4.29 23.23
C PRO A 88 -6.24 3.14 23.31
N LEU A 89 -6.70 1.92 23.61
CA LEU A 89 -5.84 0.74 23.66
C LEU A 89 -5.29 0.37 22.28
N ALA A 90 -6.14 0.39 21.25
CA ALA A 90 -5.73 0.13 19.87
C ALA A 90 -4.65 1.12 19.40
N TYR A 91 -4.81 2.42 19.69
CA TYR A 91 -3.78 3.43 19.41
C TYR A 91 -2.48 3.19 20.18
N LYS A 92 -2.57 2.87 21.48
CA LYS A 92 -1.38 2.60 22.31
C LYS A 92 -0.58 1.40 21.80
N MET A 93 -1.24 0.41 21.20
CA MET A 93 -0.62 -0.80 20.67
C MET A 93 -0.19 -0.69 19.19
N GLY A 94 -0.50 0.42 18.51
CA GLY A 94 -0.20 0.61 17.09
C GLY A 94 -1.09 -0.22 16.15
N TRP A 95 -2.32 -0.51 16.58
CA TRP A 95 -3.32 -1.31 15.86
C TRP A 95 -4.50 -0.47 15.35
N GLU A 96 -4.35 0.85 15.29
CA GLU A 96 -5.40 1.80 14.93
C GLU A 96 -6.05 1.52 13.57
N ILE A 97 -5.30 0.94 12.62
CA ILE A 97 -5.79 0.56 11.30
C ILE A 97 -6.83 -0.57 11.32
N GLY A 98 -6.97 -1.26 12.45
CA GLY A 98 -7.96 -2.27 12.71
C GLY A 98 -9.21 -1.76 13.43
N ILE A 99 -9.23 -0.51 13.90
CA ILE A 99 -10.38 0.05 14.62
C ILE A 99 -11.65 -0.08 13.78
N THR A 100 -11.69 0.53 12.60
CA THR A 100 -12.88 0.55 11.73
C THR A 100 -13.40 -0.86 11.37
N PRO A 101 -12.58 -1.76 10.78
CA PRO A 101 -13.10 -3.09 10.39
C PRO A 101 -13.46 -3.97 11.59
N SER A 102 -12.78 -3.83 12.74
CA SER A 102 -13.12 -4.64 13.91
C SER A 102 -14.42 -4.16 14.55
N SER A 103 -14.63 -2.84 14.66
CA SER A 103 -15.87 -2.28 15.21
C SER A 103 -17.12 -2.69 14.42
N VAL A 104 -17.00 -3.01 13.13
CA VAL A 104 -18.10 -3.63 12.35
C VAL A 104 -18.48 -5.00 12.93
N LEU A 105 -17.51 -5.83 13.31
CA LEU A 105 -17.77 -7.14 13.93
C LEU A 105 -18.46 -6.97 15.30
N VAL A 106 -17.97 -6.06 16.15
CA VAL A 106 -18.62 -5.76 17.45
C VAL A 106 -20.02 -5.18 17.27
N SER A 107 -20.29 -4.49 16.16
CA SER A 107 -21.66 -4.04 15.85
C SER A 107 -22.62 -5.22 15.62
N HIS A 108 -22.15 -6.36 15.11
CA HIS A 108 -22.99 -7.55 14.99
C HIS A 108 -23.38 -8.12 16.36
N LEU A 109 -22.46 -8.10 17.35
CA LEU A 109 -22.76 -8.50 18.73
C LEU A 109 -23.86 -7.61 19.32
N LEU A 110 -23.80 -6.30 19.05
CA LEU A 110 -24.84 -5.35 19.47
C LEU A 110 -26.19 -5.64 18.80
N VAL A 111 -26.20 -5.80 17.48
CA VAL A 111 -27.43 -6.00 16.69
C VAL A 111 -28.09 -7.34 16.98
N GLN A 112 -27.30 -8.39 17.22
CA GLN A 112 -27.81 -9.72 17.57
C GLN A 112 -28.08 -9.89 19.08
N GLU A 113 -27.79 -8.87 19.87
CA GLU A 113 -27.92 -8.87 21.34
C GLU A 113 -27.29 -10.11 22.00
N SER A 114 -26.13 -10.54 21.47
CA SER A 114 -25.50 -11.79 21.87
C SER A 114 -23.97 -11.68 21.89
N THR A 115 -23.35 -12.44 22.79
CA THR A 115 -21.90 -12.68 22.87
C THR A 115 -21.61 -14.18 22.89
N SER A 116 -22.51 -15.00 22.33
CA SER A 116 -22.37 -16.44 22.34
C SER A 116 -21.08 -16.89 21.63
N PRO A 117 -20.46 -18.01 22.06
CA PRO A 117 -19.27 -18.54 21.39
C PRO A 117 -19.48 -18.79 19.89
N GLU A 118 -20.69 -19.20 19.49
CA GLU A 118 -21.08 -19.40 18.09
C GLU A 118 -20.97 -18.10 17.28
N LEU A 119 -21.46 -16.98 17.83
CA LEU A 119 -21.37 -15.67 17.19
C LEU A 119 -19.91 -15.18 17.13
N LEU A 120 -19.13 -15.38 18.19
CA LEU A 120 -17.72 -15.00 18.19
C LEU A 120 -16.92 -15.78 17.13
N VAL A 121 -17.23 -17.08 16.96
CA VAL A 121 -16.65 -17.90 15.88
C VAL A 121 -17.10 -17.39 14.51
N ASN A 122 -18.37 -16.99 14.36
CA ASN A 122 -18.85 -16.36 13.12
C ASN A 122 -18.02 -15.12 12.76
N GLU A 123 -17.83 -14.19 13.70
CA GLU A 123 -17.04 -12.97 13.48
C GLU A 123 -15.58 -13.27 13.11
N PHE A 124 -14.97 -14.27 13.77
CA PHE A 124 -13.64 -14.74 13.44
C PHE A 124 -13.56 -15.30 12.02
N LEU A 125 -14.56 -16.10 11.60
CA LEU A 125 -14.61 -16.67 10.25
C LEU A 125 -14.82 -15.59 9.18
N LEU A 126 -15.70 -14.60 9.42
CA LEU A 126 -15.88 -13.46 8.51
C LEU A 126 -14.55 -12.71 8.31
N PHE A 127 -13.84 -12.44 9.41
CA PHE A 127 -12.53 -11.80 9.37
C PHE A 127 -11.50 -12.63 8.61
N ALA A 128 -11.41 -13.93 8.90
CA ALA A 128 -10.46 -14.85 8.29
C ALA A 128 -10.70 -15.01 6.79
N ILE A 129 -11.96 -15.13 6.35
CA ILE A 129 -12.33 -15.22 4.94
C ILE A 129 -11.99 -13.91 4.22
N GLY A 130 -12.44 -12.77 4.75
CA GLY A 130 -12.21 -11.47 4.12
C GLY A 130 -10.73 -11.15 3.98
N THR A 131 -9.98 -11.26 5.08
CA THR A 131 -8.53 -11.03 5.09
C THR A 131 -7.79 -12.07 4.25
N GLY A 132 -8.24 -13.33 4.28
CA GLY A 132 -7.69 -14.43 3.49
C GLY A 132 -7.77 -14.16 1.99
N PHE A 133 -8.93 -13.77 1.47
CA PHE A 133 -9.06 -13.43 0.06
C PHE A 133 -8.28 -12.17 -0.33
N ALA A 134 -8.19 -11.17 0.55
CA ALA A 134 -7.33 -10.01 0.31
C ALA A 134 -5.85 -10.42 0.16
N LEU A 135 -5.37 -11.35 1.00
CA LEU A 135 -4.02 -11.92 0.90
C LEU A 135 -3.84 -12.77 -0.36
N LEU A 136 -4.80 -13.65 -0.68
CA LEU A 136 -4.77 -14.52 -1.88
C LEU A 136 -4.68 -13.72 -3.17
N VAL A 137 -5.50 -12.68 -3.30
CA VAL A 137 -5.48 -11.84 -4.51
C VAL A 137 -4.20 -11.00 -4.57
N ASN A 138 -3.64 -10.60 -3.42
CA ASN A 138 -2.40 -9.83 -3.42
C ASN A 138 -1.12 -10.66 -3.57
N LEU A 139 -1.19 -11.99 -3.34
CA LEU A 139 -0.11 -12.93 -3.66
C LEU A 139 0.27 -12.88 -5.15
N TYR A 140 -0.63 -12.46 -6.03
CA TYR A 140 -0.33 -12.21 -7.44
C TYR A 140 0.07 -10.73 -7.67
N MET A 141 1.37 -10.44 -7.55
CA MET A 141 1.99 -9.21 -8.06
C MET A 141 2.86 -9.56 -9.27
N PRO A 142 2.57 -9.04 -10.47
CA PRO A 142 3.45 -9.21 -11.62
C PRO A 142 4.76 -8.43 -11.41
N SER A 143 5.87 -8.96 -11.92
CA SER A 143 7.16 -8.26 -11.98
C SER A 143 7.02 -6.97 -12.80
N ARG A 144 7.69 -5.91 -12.38
CA ARG A 144 7.73 -4.63 -13.12
C ARG A 144 9.02 -4.47 -13.93
N GLU A 145 9.74 -5.56 -14.16
CA GLU A 145 11.07 -5.57 -14.80
C GLU A 145 11.08 -4.96 -16.20
N GLU A 146 10.09 -5.25 -17.05
CA GLU A 146 9.98 -4.64 -18.38
C GLU A 146 9.82 -3.11 -18.33
N GLU A 147 8.99 -2.63 -17.39
CA GLU A 147 8.74 -1.20 -17.18
C GLU A 147 10.00 -0.51 -16.61
N ILE A 148 10.70 -1.16 -15.68
CA ILE A 148 11.99 -0.71 -15.14
C ILE A 148 13.04 -0.63 -16.26
N HIS A 149 13.10 -1.63 -17.13
CA HIS A 149 14.01 -1.64 -18.28
C HIS A 149 13.65 -0.53 -19.28
N HIS A 150 12.37 -0.25 -19.49
CA HIS A 150 11.94 0.85 -20.35
C HIS A 150 12.44 2.20 -19.80
N TYR A 151 12.26 2.47 -18.50
CA TYR A 151 12.81 3.66 -17.84
C TYR A 151 14.34 3.73 -17.93
N HIS A 152 15.03 2.59 -17.81
CA HIS A 152 16.48 2.55 -17.98
C HIS A 152 16.89 3.04 -19.38
N THR A 153 16.20 2.60 -20.44
CA THR A 153 16.46 3.04 -21.81
C THR A 153 16.19 4.54 -21.98
N LEU A 154 15.05 5.04 -21.49
CA LEU A 154 14.68 6.46 -21.57
C LEU A 154 15.70 7.36 -20.87
N VAL A 155 16.16 6.97 -19.68
CA VAL A 155 17.18 7.71 -18.91
C VAL A 155 18.50 7.75 -19.67
N GLU A 156 18.95 6.63 -20.26
CA GLU A 156 20.18 6.59 -21.06
C GLU A 156 20.10 7.47 -22.30
N GLU A 157 18.97 7.47 -23.01
CA GLU A 157 18.75 8.34 -24.17
C GLU A 157 18.77 9.81 -23.78
N LYS A 158 18.07 10.20 -22.70
CA LYS A 158 18.03 11.59 -22.23
C LYS A 158 19.39 12.06 -21.72
N LEU A 159 20.16 11.21 -21.06
CA LEU A 159 21.55 11.51 -20.68
C LEU A 159 22.43 11.74 -21.92
N LYS A 160 22.29 10.92 -22.97
CA LYS A 160 23.00 11.13 -24.23
C LYS A 160 22.62 12.47 -24.87
N ASP A 161 21.34 12.81 -24.92
CA ASP A 161 20.84 14.10 -25.44
C ASP A 161 21.46 15.29 -24.70
N ILE A 162 21.46 15.22 -23.36
CA ILE A 162 22.04 16.26 -22.51
C ILE A 162 23.54 16.40 -22.79
N LEU A 163 24.30 15.30 -22.82
CA LEU A 163 25.75 15.33 -23.08
C LEU A 163 26.07 15.84 -24.49
N GLN A 164 25.26 15.51 -25.49
CA GLN A 164 25.40 16.08 -26.83
C GLN A 164 25.13 17.59 -26.83
N ARG A 165 24.15 18.05 -26.05
CA ARG A 165 23.88 19.48 -25.88
C ARG A 165 25.04 20.21 -25.20
N PHE A 166 25.67 19.58 -24.21
CA PHE A 166 26.90 20.08 -23.60
C PHE A 166 28.03 20.22 -24.61
N LYS A 167 28.26 19.20 -25.43
CA LYS A 167 29.25 19.25 -26.51
C LYS A 167 28.99 20.43 -27.46
N TYR A 168 27.74 20.64 -27.85
CA TYR A 168 27.35 21.75 -28.72
C TYR A 168 27.58 23.11 -28.07
N TYR A 169 27.21 23.26 -26.80
CA TYR A 169 27.45 24.47 -26.02
C TYR A 169 28.93 24.80 -25.92
N LEU A 170 29.78 23.83 -25.56
CA LEU A 170 31.23 24.04 -25.47
C LEU A 170 31.87 24.40 -26.82
N SER A 171 31.27 23.96 -27.92
CA SER A 171 31.80 24.20 -29.28
C SER A 171 31.31 25.50 -29.90
N ARG A 172 30.08 25.95 -29.60
CA ARG A 172 29.41 27.08 -30.28
C ARG A 172 28.80 28.13 -29.36
N GLY A 173 28.87 27.95 -28.04
CA GLY A 173 28.34 28.88 -27.04
C GLY A 173 26.81 28.90 -26.89
N ASP A 174 26.05 28.05 -27.60
CA ASP A 174 24.59 28.03 -27.55
C ASP A 174 24.05 27.06 -26.47
N GLY A 175 23.60 27.63 -25.34
CA GLY A 175 23.13 26.89 -24.17
C GLY A 175 21.62 26.70 -24.07
N ARG A 176 20.85 27.02 -25.12
CA ARG A 176 19.37 26.95 -25.07
C ARG A 176 18.88 25.54 -24.69
N ASN A 177 17.75 25.46 -23.98
CA ASN A 177 17.04 24.25 -23.56
C ASN A 177 17.78 23.30 -22.59
N ARG A 178 18.98 23.66 -22.10
CA ARG A 178 19.75 22.79 -21.18
C ARG A 178 19.04 22.54 -19.85
N ALA A 179 18.50 23.60 -19.24
CA ALA A 179 17.79 23.48 -17.97
C ALA A 179 16.55 22.58 -18.09
N GLN A 180 15.80 22.76 -19.17
CA GLN A 180 14.62 21.96 -19.48
C GLN A 180 14.95 20.46 -19.63
N LEU A 181 15.99 20.11 -20.39
CA LEU A 181 16.39 18.70 -20.57
C LEU A 181 16.80 18.02 -19.25
N VAL A 182 17.47 18.76 -18.36
CA VAL A 182 17.85 18.25 -17.03
C VAL A 182 16.63 18.09 -16.12
N GLU A 183 15.65 18.99 -16.21
CA GLU A 183 14.38 18.89 -15.47
C GLU A 183 13.51 17.71 -15.96
N GLU A 184 13.45 17.48 -17.27
CA GLU A 184 12.82 16.30 -17.87
C GLU A 184 13.51 15.00 -17.40
N LEU A 185 14.84 14.97 -17.36
CA LEU A 185 15.60 13.83 -16.81
C LEU A 185 15.30 13.60 -15.33
N ASP A 186 15.24 14.65 -14.52
CA ASP A 186 14.93 14.53 -13.09
C ASP A 186 13.52 13.95 -12.86
N THR A 187 12.55 14.34 -13.68
CA THR A 187 11.18 13.81 -13.64
C THR A 187 11.16 12.32 -13.95
N LEU A 188 11.83 11.89 -15.03
CA LEU A 188 11.98 10.47 -15.39
C LEU A 188 12.67 9.65 -14.28
N LEU A 189 13.68 10.21 -13.63
CA LEU A 189 14.40 9.55 -12.54
C LEU A 189 13.55 9.40 -11.28
N GLU A 190 12.73 10.40 -10.94
CA GLU A 190 11.79 10.31 -9.81
C GLU A 190 10.73 9.24 -10.03
N GLU A 191 10.17 9.17 -11.24
CA GLU A 191 9.21 8.13 -11.62
C GLU A 191 9.84 6.73 -11.59
N ALA A 192 11.03 6.57 -12.18
CA ALA A 192 11.75 5.32 -12.20
C ALA A 192 12.13 4.83 -10.79
N LEU A 193 12.61 5.73 -9.91
CA LEU A 193 12.90 5.40 -8.51
C LEU A 193 11.63 4.96 -7.78
N ARG A 194 10.51 5.66 -7.96
CA ARG A 194 9.24 5.27 -7.36
C ARG A 194 8.81 3.86 -7.80
N LEU A 195 8.98 3.54 -9.08
CA LEU A 195 8.67 2.22 -9.63
C LEU A 195 9.56 1.12 -9.04
N VAL A 196 10.87 1.32 -9.01
CA VAL A 196 11.83 0.34 -8.50
C VAL A 196 11.66 0.10 -7.00
N TYR A 197 11.40 1.15 -6.21
CA TYR A 197 11.09 0.98 -4.78
C TYR A 197 9.80 0.20 -4.55
N LEU A 198 8.78 0.43 -5.38
CA LEU A 198 7.53 -0.33 -5.32
C LEU A 198 7.76 -1.81 -5.65
N ASP A 199 8.50 -2.11 -6.72
CA ASP A 199 8.85 -3.47 -7.12
C ASP A 199 9.69 -4.21 -6.07
N HIS A 200 10.69 -3.53 -5.51
CA HIS A 200 11.50 -4.06 -4.41
C HIS A 200 10.65 -4.41 -3.18
N SER A 201 9.64 -3.60 -2.86
CA SER A 201 8.76 -3.86 -1.71
C SER A 201 7.83 -5.07 -1.88
N ASP A 202 7.62 -5.53 -3.12
CA ASP A 202 6.79 -6.70 -3.46
C ASP A 202 7.57 -8.03 -3.40
N HIS A 203 8.91 -7.99 -3.51
CA HIS A 203 9.77 -9.17 -3.44
C HIS A 203 10.19 -9.47 -1.98
N LEU A 204 9.65 -10.55 -1.41
CA LEU A 204 9.85 -10.92 0.01
C LEU A 204 11.21 -11.62 0.30
N PHE A 205 11.90 -12.13 -0.72
CA PHE A 205 13.13 -12.90 -0.58
C PHE A 205 14.11 -12.55 -1.70
N HIS A 206 15.31 -12.09 -1.31
CA HIS A 206 16.52 -11.85 -2.13
C HIS A 206 16.32 -11.20 -3.50
N GLN A 207 16.77 -9.94 -3.62
CA GLN A 207 17.17 -9.38 -4.91
C GLN A 207 18.29 -8.37 -4.75
N THR A 208 19.14 -8.33 -5.78
CA THR A 208 20.27 -7.43 -5.95
C THR A 208 19.75 -6.00 -6.08
N ASP A 209 20.28 -5.05 -5.31
CA ASP A 209 19.91 -3.62 -5.33
C ASP A 209 20.35 -2.88 -6.62
N TYR A 210 20.57 -3.60 -7.73
CA TYR A 210 21.16 -3.06 -8.96
C TYR A 210 20.37 -1.88 -9.52
N HIS A 211 19.06 -2.05 -9.74
CA HIS A 211 18.23 -0.99 -10.31
C HIS A 211 18.12 0.21 -9.37
N ILE A 212 17.97 -0.01 -8.06
CA ILE A 212 17.96 1.06 -7.05
C ILE A 212 19.26 1.86 -7.15
N HIS A 213 20.39 1.17 -7.08
CA HIS A 213 21.70 1.80 -7.11
C HIS A 213 21.95 2.54 -8.44
N TYR A 214 21.54 1.97 -9.56
CA TYR A 214 21.64 2.59 -10.88
C TYR A 214 20.86 3.92 -10.95
N PHE A 215 19.58 3.94 -10.59
CA PHE A 215 18.78 5.17 -10.68
C PHE A 215 19.20 6.22 -9.64
N GLU A 216 19.59 5.82 -8.43
CA GLU A 216 20.18 6.73 -7.46
C GLU A 216 21.47 7.37 -7.97
N MET A 217 22.35 6.57 -8.60
CA MET A 217 23.56 7.07 -9.23
C MET A 217 23.23 8.09 -10.32
N ARG A 218 22.27 7.79 -11.21
CA ARG A 218 21.85 8.72 -12.28
C ARG A 218 21.20 10.00 -11.72
N GLN A 219 20.46 9.92 -10.61
CA GLN A 219 19.93 11.09 -9.92
C GLN A 219 21.04 11.99 -9.36
N ARG A 220 22.11 11.40 -8.79
CA ARG A 220 23.29 12.17 -8.37
C ARG A 220 23.99 12.81 -9.56
N GLN A 221 24.11 12.10 -10.69
CA GLN A 221 24.71 12.66 -11.91
C GLN A 221 23.89 13.81 -12.49
N SER A 222 22.57 13.71 -12.52
CA SER A 222 21.69 14.80 -12.97
C SER A 222 21.93 16.09 -12.16
N ARG A 223 22.07 15.98 -10.84
CA ARG A 223 22.44 17.11 -9.96
C ARG A 223 23.78 17.73 -10.33
N ILE A 224 24.77 16.92 -10.71
CA ILE A 224 26.07 17.42 -11.22
C ILE A 224 25.87 18.17 -12.54
N LEU A 225 25.11 17.61 -13.48
CA LEU A 225 24.82 18.23 -14.79
C LEU A 225 24.06 19.55 -14.64
N ARG A 226 23.18 19.66 -13.64
CA ARG A 226 22.46 20.88 -13.27
C ARG A 226 23.41 21.98 -12.77
N ASN A 227 24.39 21.60 -11.94
CA ASN A 227 25.32 22.53 -11.30
C ASN A 227 26.58 22.84 -12.13
N MET A 228 26.79 22.15 -13.26
CA MET A 228 27.90 22.46 -14.16
C MET A 228 27.78 23.92 -14.66
N PRO A 229 28.75 24.81 -14.38
CA PRO A 229 28.63 26.23 -14.73
C PRO A 229 28.44 26.45 -16.24
N SER A 230 27.68 27.50 -16.60
CA SER A 230 27.79 28.17 -17.91
C SER A 230 29.02 29.09 -18.00
N LYS A 231 29.95 29.01 -17.04
CA LYS A 231 31.17 29.83 -17.03
C LYS A 231 32.20 29.24 -17.99
N SER A 232 32.08 29.61 -19.25
CA SER A 232 33.23 29.98 -20.06
C SER A 232 33.15 31.49 -20.30
N THR A 233 33.42 32.29 -19.26
CA THR A 233 33.93 33.65 -19.52
C THR A 233 35.25 33.47 -20.24
N PRO A 234 35.47 34.12 -21.40
CA PRO A 234 36.72 33.97 -22.13
C PRO A 234 37.85 34.40 -21.19
N VAL A 235 38.86 33.55 -21.07
CA VAL A 235 40.15 33.96 -20.51
C VAL A 235 40.68 34.99 -21.50
N THR A 236 40.78 36.24 -21.02
CA THR A 236 41.43 37.34 -21.75
C THR A 236 42.93 37.19 -21.65
#